data_AF-A0A1X6YB64-F1
#
_entry.id   AF-A0A1X6YB64-F1
#
_cell.length_a   1.000
_cell.length_b   1.000
_cell.length_c   1.000
_cell.angle_alpha   90.00
_cell.angle_beta   90.00
_cell.angle_gamma   90.00
#
_symmetry.space_group_name_H-M   'P 1'
#
loop_
_entity.id
_entity.type
_entity.pdbx_description
1 polymer ?
#
loop_
_entity_poly.entity_id
_entity_poly.type
_entity_poly.pdbx_seq_one_letter_code
_entity_poly.pdbx_strand_id
1 'polypeptide(L)'
;MLDFHDRLKSYIRDSDYDYKSLSLEIGQGERYISNLLSSKSDPGYTSVVKICSALGLTPNQLAGLDNQITISSNDLDNRVVSAHAEKILTAVTREAQRKLTRRGVGPLIDDVLTWWHQQNGLLANFDGLADHVDLYLPPEPNSKLPLPYSIGEKSLATVCFGIKSVEHLKYLFTTFDENLCESVSMAHVETSKGDPQLSVQEIDVNLPGYSFPLRFSYKRLLLPVHDGNGTEYVLNYSQALE
;
A
#
# COMPACT_ATOMS: atom_id res chain seq x y z
N MET A 1 14.21 -27.73 -19.23
CA MET A 1 13.94 -26.60 -18.32
C MET A 1 14.61 -26.95 -17.02
N LEU A 2 15.61 -26.17 -16.56
CA LEU A 2 16.29 -26.47 -15.29
C LEU A 2 15.29 -26.38 -14.13
N ASP A 3 15.50 -27.15 -13.08
CA ASP A 3 14.70 -27.06 -11.85
C ASP A 3 15.21 -25.90 -10.97
N PHE A 4 14.41 -25.45 -10.00
CA PHE A 4 14.77 -24.36 -9.08
C PHE A 4 16.13 -24.60 -8.42
N HIS A 5 16.34 -25.81 -7.88
CA HIS A 5 17.57 -26.16 -7.17
C HIS A 5 18.78 -26.21 -8.11
N ASP A 6 18.60 -26.56 -9.38
CA ASP A 6 19.68 -26.58 -10.37
C ASP A 6 20.06 -25.16 -10.81
N ARG A 7 19.09 -24.26 -10.95
CA ARG A 7 19.36 -22.83 -11.16
C ARG A 7 20.09 -22.21 -9.98
N LEU A 8 19.62 -22.47 -8.76
CA LEU A 8 20.27 -21.98 -7.54
C LEU A 8 21.73 -22.46 -7.46
N LYS A 9 22.00 -23.73 -7.77
CA LYS A 9 23.38 -24.25 -7.85
C LYS A 9 24.22 -23.51 -8.88
N SER A 10 23.67 -23.23 -10.06
CA SER A 10 24.41 -22.48 -11.09
C SER A 10 24.76 -21.08 -10.60
N TYR A 11 23.80 -20.35 -10.06
CA TYR A 11 24.05 -18.98 -9.60
C TYR A 11 25.03 -18.90 -8.44
N ILE A 12 25.00 -19.87 -7.52
CA ILE A 12 25.99 -19.91 -6.43
C ILE A 12 27.38 -20.16 -7.00
N ARG A 13 27.52 -21.10 -7.94
CA ARG A 13 28.81 -21.39 -8.60
C ARG A 13 29.36 -20.18 -9.35
N ASP A 14 28.48 -19.37 -9.92
CA ASP A 14 28.85 -18.19 -10.71
C ASP A 14 28.98 -16.93 -9.81
N SER A 15 28.93 -17.08 -8.48
CA SER A 15 29.07 -16.02 -7.48
C SER A 15 30.32 -16.21 -6.61
N ASP A 16 30.62 -15.21 -5.75
CA ASP A 16 31.71 -15.29 -4.78
C ASP A 16 31.37 -16.13 -3.52
N TYR A 17 30.15 -16.69 -3.44
CA TYR A 17 29.69 -17.45 -2.28
C TYR A 17 29.87 -18.96 -2.46
N ASP A 18 30.29 -19.63 -1.38
CA ASP A 18 30.07 -21.06 -1.19
C ASP A 18 28.77 -21.33 -0.42
N TYR A 19 28.33 -22.59 -0.31
CA TYR A 19 27.06 -22.92 0.36
C TYR A 19 27.03 -22.50 1.84
N LYS A 20 28.19 -22.48 2.51
CA LYS A 20 28.29 -22.14 3.93
C LYS A 20 28.21 -20.64 4.14
N SER A 21 29.02 -19.88 3.42
CA SER A 21 29.05 -18.41 3.44
C SER A 21 27.70 -17.83 3.02
N LEU A 22 27.06 -18.37 1.97
CA LEU A 22 25.71 -17.95 1.61
C LEU A 22 24.69 -18.23 2.72
N SER A 23 24.77 -19.39 3.37
CA SER A 23 23.86 -19.73 4.49
C SER A 23 24.01 -18.74 5.65
N LEU A 24 25.24 -18.33 5.96
CA LEU A 24 25.53 -17.36 7.02
C LEU A 24 25.09 -15.95 6.63
N GLU A 25 25.34 -15.54 5.38
CA GLU A 25 24.94 -14.23 4.85
C GLU A 25 23.43 -14.01 4.96
N ILE A 26 22.64 -15.06 4.69
CA ILE A 26 21.17 -14.99 4.83
C ILE A 26 20.67 -15.19 6.27
N GLY A 27 21.58 -15.26 7.25
CA GLY A 27 21.26 -15.41 8.67
C GLY A 27 20.66 -16.77 9.03
N GLN A 28 21.04 -17.83 8.32
CA GLN A 28 20.62 -19.21 8.58
C GLN A 28 21.79 -20.05 9.11
N GLY A 29 21.49 -21.25 9.61
CA GLY A 29 22.52 -22.19 10.06
C GLY A 29 23.43 -22.63 8.91
N GLU A 30 24.72 -22.88 9.17
CA GLU A 30 25.78 -23.14 8.17
C GLU A 30 25.44 -24.19 7.09
N ARG A 31 24.56 -25.14 7.40
CA ARG A 31 24.19 -26.25 6.52
C ARG A 31 22.90 -26.00 5.74
N TYR A 32 22.27 -24.83 5.89
CA TYR A 32 20.94 -24.57 5.35
C TYR A 32 20.89 -24.71 3.83
N ILE A 33 21.76 -24.03 3.08
CA ILE A 33 21.78 -24.10 1.61
C ILE A 33 22.18 -25.50 1.13
N SER A 34 23.14 -26.14 1.79
CA SER A 34 23.51 -27.53 1.46
C SER A 34 22.34 -28.48 1.62
N ASN A 35 21.60 -28.37 2.73
CA ASN A 35 20.41 -29.17 3.00
C ASN A 35 19.31 -28.87 1.98
N LEU A 36 19.06 -27.60 1.71
CA LEU A 36 18.07 -27.12 0.75
C LEU A 36 18.27 -27.76 -0.63
N LEU A 37 19.53 -27.79 -1.09
CA LEU A 37 19.91 -28.33 -2.40
C LEU A 37 19.95 -29.87 -2.44
N SER A 38 20.20 -30.54 -1.31
CA SER A 38 20.26 -32.01 -1.23
C SER A 38 18.91 -32.66 -0.99
N SER A 39 18.07 -32.05 -0.14
CA SER A 39 16.73 -32.57 0.20
C SER A 39 15.68 -32.20 -0.84
N LYS A 40 16.02 -31.30 -1.78
CA LYS A 40 15.07 -30.63 -2.67
C LYS A 40 13.89 -29.99 -1.92
N SER A 41 14.09 -29.61 -0.66
CA SER A 41 13.05 -28.89 0.09
C SER A 41 12.83 -27.52 -0.53
N ASP A 42 11.58 -27.06 -0.51
CA ASP A 42 11.25 -25.73 -0.94
C ASP A 42 11.63 -24.71 0.15
N PRO A 43 12.44 -23.70 -0.17
CA PRO A 43 12.74 -22.65 0.78
C PRO A 43 11.48 -21.81 1.02
N GLY A 44 11.24 -21.45 2.28
CA GLY A 44 10.23 -20.45 2.60
C GLY A 44 10.53 -19.12 1.91
N TYR A 45 9.48 -18.34 1.68
CA TYR A 45 9.56 -17.06 0.96
C TYR A 45 10.67 -16.13 1.49
N THR A 46 10.78 -15.98 2.80
CA THR A 46 11.81 -15.16 3.45
C THR A 46 13.23 -15.60 3.08
N SER A 47 13.46 -16.91 2.97
CA SER A 47 14.76 -17.45 2.56
C SER A 47 15.03 -17.18 1.08
N VAL A 48 14.02 -17.30 0.21
CA VAL A 48 14.14 -16.98 -1.22
C VAL A 48 14.58 -15.54 -1.42
N VAL A 49 13.94 -14.58 -0.72
CA VAL A 49 14.27 -13.16 -0.83
C VAL A 49 15.70 -12.88 -0.39
N LYS A 50 16.13 -13.47 0.74
CA LYS A 50 17.49 -13.27 1.25
C LYS A 50 18.55 -13.89 0.34
N ILE A 51 18.28 -15.08 -0.21
CA ILE A 51 19.16 -15.72 -1.20
C ILE A 51 19.28 -14.85 -2.45
N CYS A 52 18.17 -14.33 -2.96
CA CYS A 52 18.15 -13.44 -4.12
C CYS A 52 18.94 -12.15 -3.85
N SER A 53 18.76 -11.55 -2.66
CA SER A 53 19.49 -10.35 -2.25
C SER A 53 21.00 -10.59 -2.16
N ALA A 54 21.42 -11.72 -1.60
CA ALA A 54 22.85 -12.04 -1.45
C ALA A 54 23.52 -12.33 -2.81
N LEU A 55 22.80 -12.98 -3.73
CA LEU A 55 23.32 -13.36 -5.05
C LEU A 55 23.10 -12.29 -6.13
N GLY A 56 22.48 -11.14 -5.81
CA GLY A 56 22.16 -10.11 -6.80
C GLY A 56 21.15 -10.54 -7.86
N LEU A 57 20.25 -11.48 -7.50
CA LEU A 57 19.24 -12.05 -8.41
C LEU A 57 17.85 -11.54 -8.08
N THR A 58 16.93 -11.74 -9.02
CA THR A 58 15.49 -11.62 -8.79
C THR A 58 14.85 -12.99 -8.56
N PRO A 59 13.74 -13.08 -7.79
CA PRO A 59 12.99 -14.33 -7.64
C PRO A 59 12.53 -14.93 -8.97
N ASN A 60 12.29 -14.11 -10.00
CA ASN A 60 11.91 -14.56 -11.33
C ASN A 60 13.07 -15.25 -12.07
N GLN A 61 14.29 -14.73 -11.97
CA GLN A 61 15.49 -15.38 -12.51
C GLN A 61 15.76 -16.72 -11.81
N LEU A 62 15.49 -16.78 -10.50
CA LEU A 62 15.63 -18.01 -9.73
C LEU A 62 14.49 -19.02 -10.02
N ALA A 63 13.30 -18.54 -10.37
CA ALA A 63 12.16 -19.34 -10.80
C ALA A 63 12.20 -19.74 -12.29
N GLY A 64 13.13 -19.18 -13.08
CA GLY A 64 13.25 -19.43 -14.52
C GLY A 64 12.11 -18.79 -15.34
N LEU A 65 11.58 -17.66 -14.86
CA LEU A 65 10.48 -16.90 -15.47
C LEU A 65 10.98 -15.68 -16.29
N ASP A 66 12.28 -15.58 -16.52
CA ASP A 66 12.99 -14.52 -17.23
C ASP A 66 12.79 -14.55 -18.76
N ASN A 67 12.37 -15.67 -19.34
CA ASN A 67 12.20 -15.86 -20.79
C ASN A 67 11.02 -15.10 -21.45
N GLN A 68 10.44 -14.07 -20.82
CA GLN A 68 9.40 -13.24 -21.45
C GLN A 68 9.79 -11.78 -21.70
N ILE A 69 10.99 -11.34 -21.32
CA ILE A 69 11.45 -9.98 -21.63
C ILE A 69 12.89 -10.03 -22.16
N THR A 70 13.02 -10.35 -23.44
CA THR A 70 14.27 -10.19 -24.18
C THR A 70 14.41 -8.72 -24.56
N ILE A 71 14.93 -7.88 -23.65
CA ILE A 71 15.47 -6.58 -24.04
C ILE A 71 16.95 -6.78 -24.31
N SER A 72 17.24 -7.02 -25.59
CA SER A 72 18.59 -7.02 -26.14
C SER A 72 19.27 -5.71 -25.78
N SER A 73 20.28 -5.75 -24.91
CA SER A 73 21.15 -4.62 -24.64
C SER A 73 22.59 -5.11 -24.72
N ASN A 74 23.10 -5.18 -25.95
CA ASN A 74 24.53 -5.04 -26.17
C ASN A 74 24.86 -3.56 -25.94
N ASP A 75 25.85 -3.32 -25.08
CA ASP A 75 26.59 -2.08 -24.89
C ASP A 75 25.77 -0.79 -24.73
N LEU A 76 25.39 -0.47 -23.48
CA LEU A 76 25.22 0.93 -23.03
C LEU A 76 25.21 1.03 -21.50
N ASP A 77 26.31 1.60 -20.97
CA ASP A 77 26.49 2.29 -19.69
C ASP A 77 25.75 1.77 -18.43
N ASN A 78 26.42 0.88 -17.72
CA ASN A 78 26.06 0.34 -16.39
C ASN A 78 25.78 1.37 -15.29
N ARG A 79 26.10 2.66 -15.47
CA ARG A 79 25.87 3.72 -14.46
C ARG A 79 24.51 4.42 -14.61
N VAL A 80 23.96 4.50 -15.81
CA VAL A 80 22.63 5.10 -16.05
C VAL A 80 21.52 4.07 -15.80
N VAL A 81 21.83 2.80 -16.04
CA VAL A 81 20.94 1.67 -15.73
C VAL A 81 20.68 1.54 -14.22
N SER A 82 21.65 1.85 -13.33
CA SER A 82 21.45 1.72 -11.88
C SER A 82 20.33 2.59 -11.32
N ALA A 83 20.20 3.85 -11.75
CA ALA A 83 19.20 4.77 -11.20
C ALA A 83 17.77 4.52 -11.75
N HIS A 84 17.66 4.08 -13.00
CA HIS A 84 16.39 3.65 -13.58
C HIS A 84 16.00 2.24 -13.11
N ALA A 85 16.96 1.33 -12.99
CA ALA A 85 16.77 0.01 -12.40
C ALA A 85 16.42 0.15 -10.92
N GLU A 86 17.00 1.04 -10.13
CA GLU A 86 16.57 1.29 -8.74
C GLU A 86 15.15 1.84 -8.66
N LYS A 87 14.75 2.76 -9.55
CA LYS A 87 13.35 3.24 -9.62
C LYS A 87 12.37 2.13 -10.00
N ILE A 88 12.72 1.29 -10.99
CA ILE A 88 11.90 0.17 -11.43
C ILE A 88 11.90 -0.94 -10.37
N LEU A 89 13.04 -1.25 -9.76
CA LEU A 89 13.20 -2.22 -8.67
C LEU A 89 12.43 -1.76 -7.44
N THR A 90 12.45 -0.48 -7.08
CA THR A 90 11.66 0.08 -5.97
C THR A 90 10.15 0.02 -6.28
N ALA A 91 9.75 0.31 -7.51
CA ALA A 91 8.35 0.19 -7.93
C ALA A 91 7.87 -1.27 -7.93
N VAL A 92 8.73 -2.21 -8.34
CA VAL A 92 8.43 -3.65 -8.44
C VAL A 92 8.55 -4.35 -7.07
N THR A 93 9.48 -3.98 -6.20
CA THR A 93 9.55 -4.46 -4.81
C THR A 93 8.41 -3.92 -3.98
N ARG A 94 7.98 -2.68 -4.20
CA ARG A 94 6.76 -2.13 -3.60
C ARG A 94 5.52 -2.88 -4.12
N GLU A 95 5.41 -3.18 -5.41
CA GLU A 95 4.32 -4.00 -5.98
C GLU A 95 4.33 -5.45 -5.47
N ALA A 96 5.50 -6.05 -5.26
CA ALA A 96 5.64 -7.39 -4.71
C ALA A 96 5.38 -7.43 -3.20
N GLN A 97 5.90 -6.47 -2.42
CA GLN A 97 5.56 -6.29 -1.00
C GLN A 97 4.07 -6.00 -0.83
N ARG A 98 3.46 -5.14 -1.67
CA ARG A 98 2.00 -4.92 -1.76
C ARG A 98 1.24 -6.22 -1.95
N LYS A 99 1.71 -7.13 -2.82
CA LYS A 99 1.06 -8.43 -3.08
C LYS A 99 1.25 -9.46 -1.97
N LEU A 100 2.25 -9.29 -1.11
CA LEU A 100 2.52 -10.21 0.02
C LEU A 100 1.86 -9.75 1.33
N THR A 101 1.67 -8.44 1.54
CA THR A 101 0.88 -7.89 2.65
C THR A 101 -0.65 -8.04 2.41
N ARG A 102 -1.06 -8.37 1.17
CA ARG A 102 -2.45 -8.57 0.70
C ARG A 102 -3.25 -9.70 1.37
N ARG A 103 -2.72 -10.38 2.39
CA ARG A 103 -3.50 -11.31 3.21
C ARG A 103 -4.23 -10.68 4.40
N GLY A 104 -4.16 -9.35 4.59
CA GLY A 104 -4.98 -8.69 5.62
C GLY A 104 -4.88 -7.17 5.79
N VAL A 105 -4.12 -6.45 4.95
CA VAL A 105 -3.92 -4.99 5.11
C VAL A 105 -4.44 -4.27 3.86
N GLY A 106 -5.25 -3.22 4.03
CA GLY A 106 -5.83 -2.41 2.96
C GLY A 106 -4.79 -1.69 2.08
N PRO A 107 -5.23 -0.88 1.09
CA PRO A 107 -4.32 -0.16 0.18
C PRO A 107 -3.40 0.79 0.96
N LEU A 108 -2.15 1.00 0.54
CA LEU A 108 -1.29 2.00 1.19
C LEU A 108 -1.66 3.41 0.73
N ILE A 109 -1.38 4.44 1.54
CA ILE A 109 -1.59 5.86 1.16
C ILE A 109 -0.96 6.18 -0.19
N ASP A 110 0.29 5.76 -0.40
CA ASP A 110 0.98 6.05 -1.66
C ASP A 110 0.32 5.36 -2.85
N ASP A 111 -0.42 4.27 -2.64
CA ASP A 111 -1.13 3.52 -3.69
C ASP A 111 -2.38 4.28 -4.10
N VAL A 112 -3.11 4.81 -3.11
CA VAL A 112 -4.27 5.69 -3.33
C VAL A 112 -3.85 6.98 -4.04
N LEU A 113 -2.74 7.60 -3.61
CA LEU A 113 -2.17 8.79 -4.28
C LEU A 113 -1.76 8.50 -5.71
N THR A 114 -1.08 7.37 -5.95
CA THR A 114 -0.65 6.97 -7.29
C THR A 114 -1.84 6.75 -8.20
N TRP A 115 -2.88 6.05 -7.72
CA TRP A 115 -4.12 5.85 -8.46
C TRP A 115 -4.79 7.17 -8.81
N TRP A 116 -4.95 8.07 -7.83
CA TRP A 116 -5.57 9.38 -8.04
C TRP A 116 -4.88 10.20 -9.12
N HIS A 117 -3.54 10.27 -9.05
CA HIS A 117 -2.74 10.98 -10.04
C HIS A 117 -2.85 10.34 -11.44
N GLN A 118 -2.86 9.00 -11.53
CA GLN A 118 -3.00 8.29 -12.81
C GLN A 118 -4.36 8.48 -13.46
N GLN A 119 -5.42 8.59 -12.67
CA GLN A 119 -6.78 8.81 -13.17
C GLN A 119 -7.14 10.30 -13.30
N ASN A 120 -6.23 11.21 -12.94
CA ASN A 120 -6.51 12.65 -12.87
C ASN A 120 -7.77 12.95 -12.03
N GLY A 121 -7.94 12.25 -10.90
CA GLY A 121 -9.11 12.38 -10.05
C GLY A 121 -10.39 11.70 -10.55
N LEU A 122 -10.41 11.07 -11.73
CA LEU A 122 -11.58 10.34 -12.21
C LEU A 122 -11.81 9.05 -11.40
N LEU A 123 -13.03 8.85 -10.91
CA LEU A 123 -13.50 7.62 -10.26
C LEU A 123 -13.68 6.46 -11.26
N ALA A 124 -12.63 6.12 -12.01
CA ALA A 124 -12.59 4.99 -12.92
C ALA A 124 -11.81 3.81 -12.30
N ASN A 125 -12.30 2.58 -12.53
CA ASN A 125 -11.73 1.35 -11.95
C ASN A 125 -11.58 1.43 -10.42
N PHE A 126 -12.55 2.05 -9.77
CA PHE A 126 -12.52 2.40 -8.34
C PHE A 126 -12.92 1.23 -7.41
N ASP A 127 -13.46 0.13 -7.94
CA ASP A 127 -14.02 -0.98 -7.16
C ASP A 127 -13.05 -1.57 -6.11
N GLY A 128 -11.74 -1.61 -6.42
CA GLY A 128 -10.72 -2.11 -5.49
C GLY A 128 -10.39 -1.16 -4.34
N LEU A 129 -10.74 0.13 -4.45
CA LEU A 129 -10.54 1.17 -3.43
C LEU A 129 -11.84 1.55 -2.73
N ALA A 130 -12.99 1.33 -3.37
CA ALA A 130 -14.31 1.72 -2.87
C ALA A 130 -14.58 1.23 -1.45
N ASP A 131 -14.22 -0.03 -1.16
CA ASP A 131 -14.39 -0.60 0.18
C ASP A 131 -13.57 0.11 1.26
N HIS A 132 -12.49 0.80 0.89
CA HIS A 132 -11.49 1.31 1.82
C HIS A 132 -11.55 2.82 2.05
N VAL A 133 -12.41 3.53 1.32
CA VAL A 133 -12.50 4.99 1.37
C VAL A 133 -13.91 5.45 1.67
N ASP A 134 -14.03 6.67 2.16
CA ASP A 134 -15.32 7.35 2.29
C ASP A 134 -15.39 8.47 1.25
N LEU A 135 -16.55 8.63 0.61
CA LEU A 135 -16.82 9.71 -0.34
C LEU A 135 -17.75 10.74 0.29
N TYR A 136 -17.42 12.00 0.10
CA TYR A 136 -18.20 13.14 0.56
C TYR A 136 -18.60 14.00 -0.63
N LEU A 137 -19.80 14.56 -0.57
CA LEU A 137 -20.22 15.59 -1.52
C LEU A 137 -19.41 16.88 -1.28
N PRO A 138 -19.27 17.74 -2.30
CA PRO A 138 -18.66 19.04 -2.14
C PRO A 138 -19.33 19.82 -0.99
N PRO A 139 -18.56 20.48 -0.14
CA PRO A 139 -19.12 21.19 1.00
C PRO A 139 -20.00 22.35 0.55
N GLU A 140 -21.21 22.44 1.11
CA GLU A 140 -22.10 23.58 0.85
C GLU A 140 -21.58 24.84 1.58
N PRO A 141 -21.72 26.05 1.00
CA PRO A 141 -21.15 27.30 1.53
C PRO A 141 -21.51 27.66 2.99
N ASN A 142 -22.54 27.03 3.56
CA ASN A 142 -23.00 27.26 4.93
C ASN A 142 -23.08 25.97 5.76
N SER A 143 -22.63 24.83 5.24
CA SER A 143 -22.67 23.58 6.01
C SER A 143 -21.54 23.56 7.03
N LYS A 144 -21.91 23.38 8.31
CA LYS A 144 -20.94 23.17 9.39
C LYS A 144 -20.33 21.77 9.39
N LEU A 145 -20.98 20.82 8.73
CA LEU A 145 -20.58 19.42 8.72
C LEU A 145 -20.26 18.94 7.29
N PRO A 146 -19.30 18.02 7.13
CA PRO A 146 -19.13 17.31 5.87
C PRO A 146 -20.40 16.54 5.53
N LEU A 147 -20.64 16.33 4.23
CA LEU A 147 -21.82 15.60 3.75
C LEU A 147 -21.40 14.26 3.15
N PRO A 148 -21.42 13.15 3.94
CA PRO A 148 -21.05 11.85 3.40
C PRO A 148 -22.03 11.41 2.32
N TYR A 149 -21.47 10.84 1.25
CA TYR A 149 -22.16 10.28 0.09
C TYR A 149 -22.13 8.75 0.12
N SER A 150 -20.96 8.17 0.40
CA SER A 150 -20.74 6.73 0.46
C SER A 150 -19.65 6.40 1.48
N ILE A 151 -19.77 5.26 2.15
CA ILE A 151 -18.84 4.81 3.21
C ILE A 151 -18.33 3.43 2.83
N GLY A 152 -17.01 3.26 2.82
CA GLY A 152 -16.37 1.98 2.54
C GLY A 152 -16.55 1.00 3.70
N GLU A 153 -16.91 -0.25 3.42
CA GLU A 153 -17.10 -1.30 4.44
C GLU A 153 -15.83 -1.62 5.25
N LYS A 154 -14.66 -1.31 4.68
CA LYS A 154 -13.33 -1.50 5.25
C LYS A 154 -12.61 -0.16 5.45
N SER A 155 -13.32 0.96 5.37
CA SER A 155 -12.75 2.27 5.69
C SER A 155 -12.41 2.34 7.18
N LEU A 156 -11.44 3.19 7.53
CA LEU A 156 -11.04 3.32 8.93
C LEU A 156 -12.22 3.78 9.81
N ALA A 157 -13.11 4.61 9.27
CA ALA A 157 -14.30 5.04 9.98
C ALA A 157 -15.18 3.83 10.36
N THR A 158 -15.46 2.96 9.39
CA THR A 158 -16.24 1.73 9.62
C THR A 158 -15.56 0.81 10.64
N VAL A 159 -14.25 0.60 10.51
CA VAL A 159 -13.51 -0.33 11.38
C VAL A 159 -13.35 0.20 12.80
N CYS A 160 -13.04 1.49 12.98
CA CYS A 160 -12.76 2.07 14.30
C CYS A 160 -14.02 2.54 15.04
N PHE A 161 -15.00 3.09 14.33
CA PHE A 161 -16.21 3.65 14.95
C PHE A 161 -17.45 2.77 14.77
N GLY A 162 -17.35 1.65 14.05
CA GLY A 162 -18.48 0.77 13.79
C GLY A 162 -19.57 1.48 12.98
N ILE A 163 -19.18 2.35 12.03
CA ILE A 163 -20.12 3.01 11.11
C ILE A 163 -20.89 1.94 10.34
N LYS A 164 -22.21 2.13 10.24
CA LYS A 164 -23.10 1.17 9.58
C LYS A 164 -23.77 1.73 8.34
N SER A 165 -23.84 3.06 8.24
CA SER A 165 -24.45 3.78 7.12
C SER A 165 -23.99 5.23 7.11
N VAL A 166 -24.29 5.92 6.01
CA VAL A 166 -24.11 7.37 5.84
C VAL A 166 -24.85 8.14 6.95
N GLU A 167 -26.07 7.74 7.29
CA GLU A 167 -26.88 8.36 8.34
C GLU A 167 -26.26 8.17 9.72
N HIS A 168 -25.67 6.99 9.99
CA HIS A 168 -24.97 6.75 11.25
C HIS A 168 -23.74 7.67 11.37
N LEU A 169 -22.97 7.85 10.30
CA LEU A 169 -21.84 8.79 10.33
C LEU A 169 -22.29 10.24 10.50
N LYS A 170 -23.37 10.66 9.81
CA LYS A 170 -23.97 11.98 9.99
C LYS A 170 -24.37 12.23 11.43
N TYR A 171 -24.99 11.23 12.07
CA TYR A 171 -25.35 11.31 13.49
C TYR A 171 -24.09 11.42 14.38
N LEU A 172 -23.04 10.65 14.12
CA LEU A 172 -21.81 10.72 14.92
C LEU A 172 -21.13 12.09 14.84
N PHE A 173 -21.14 12.76 13.68
CA PHE A 173 -20.66 14.14 13.59
C PHE A 173 -21.42 15.10 14.54
N THR A 174 -22.70 14.84 14.83
CA THR A 174 -23.45 15.66 15.81
C THR A 174 -23.02 15.43 17.27
N THR A 175 -22.28 14.35 17.53
CA THR A 175 -21.77 14.00 18.87
C THR A 175 -20.33 14.44 19.12
N PHE A 176 -19.63 14.83 18.06
CA PHE A 176 -18.24 15.31 18.13
C PHE A 176 -18.19 16.78 18.56
N ASP A 177 -17.04 17.22 19.07
CA ASP A 177 -16.85 18.61 19.45
C ASP A 177 -16.85 19.54 18.22
N GLU A 178 -17.30 20.79 18.42
CA GLU A 178 -17.47 21.76 17.33
C GLU A 178 -16.15 22.08 16.62
N ASN A 179 -15.03 22.12 17.36
CA ASN A 179 -13.71 22.39 16.78
C ASN A 179 -13.25 21.26 15.85
N LEU A 180 -13.46 19.99 16.25
CA LEU A 180 -13.18 18.84 15.40
C LEU A 180 -14.04 18.90 14.14
N CYS A 181 -15.34 19.14 14.26
CA CYS A 181 -16.24 19.27 13.12
C CYS A 181 -15.85 20.41 12.17
N GLU A 182 -15.50 21.59 12.69
CA GLU A 182 -15.01 22.71 11.88
C GLU A 182 -13.70 22.36 11.17
N SER A 183 -12.75 21.73 11.86
CA SER A 183 -11.48 21.33 11.25
C SER A 183 -11.66 20.33 10.11
N VAL A 184 -12.57 19.36 10.26
CA VAL A 184 -12.87 18.38 9.22
C VAL A 184 -13.57 19.07 8.04
N SER A 185 -14.54 19.95 8.30
CA SER A 185 -15.24 20.71 7.26
C SER A 185 -14.30 21.61 6.47
N MET A 186 -13.41 22.36 7.13
CA MET A 186 -12.42 23.20 6.45
C MET A 186 -11.50 22.38 5.54
N ALA A 187 -11.01 21.23 6.01
CA ALA A 187 -10.18 20.35 5.20
C ALA A 187 -10.90 19.86 3.93
N HIS A 188 -12.21 19.58 4.00
CA HIS A 188 -13.01 19.23 2.82
C HIS A 188 -13.19 20.42 1.87
N VAL A 189 -13.40 21.64 2.40
CA VAL A 189 -13.52 22.88 1.61
C VAL A 189 -12.21 23.22 0.89
N GLU A 190 -11.08 23.01 1.53
CA GLU A 190 -9.79 23.23 0.91
C GLU A 190 -9.49 22.16 -0.15
N THR A 191 -9.78 20.89 0.16
CA THR A 191 -9.60 19.80 -0.79
C THR A 191 -10.46 19.99 -2.04
N SER A 192 -11.71 20.44 -1.89
CA SER A 192 -12.60 20.69 -3.02
C SER A 192 -12.13 21.81 -3.95
N LYS A 193 -11.14 22.62 -3.56
CA LYS A 193 -10.52 23.64 -4.44
C LYS A 193 -9.47 23.05 -5.39
N GLY A 194 -9.19 21.75 -5.28
CA GLY A 194 -8.27 21.02 -6.17
C GLY A 194 -6.97 20.57 -5.52
N ASP A 195 -6.73 20.93 -4.26
CA ASP A 195 -5.48 20.61 -3.57
C ASP A 195 -5.61 19.30 -2.76
N PRO A 196 -4.82 18.25 -3.06
CA PRO A 196 -4.80 17.05 -2.23
C PRO A 196 -4.19 17.36 -0.85
N GLN A 197 -4.77 16.80 0.21
CA GLN A 197 -4.28 17.00 1.59
C GLN A 197 -3.85 15.69 2.23
N LEU A 198 -2.63 15.66 2.75
CA LEU A 198 -2.12 14.59 3.59
C LEU A 198 -1.78 15.14 4.97
N SER A 199 -2.41 14.62 6.01
CA SER A 199 -2.18 15.04 7.39
C SER A 199 -2.12 13.87 8.35
N VAL A 200 -1.48 14.06 9.50
CA VAL A 200 -1.65 13.19 10.68
C VAL A 200 -2.73 13.81 11.55
N GLN A 201 -3.66 12.99 12.04
CA GLN A 201 -4.78 13.41 12.87
C GLN A 201 -4.74 12.63 14.18
N GLU A 202 -5.09 13.33 15.26
CA GLU A 202 -5.41 12.72 16.55
C GLU A 202 -6.86 13.10 16.88
N ILE A 203 -7.66 12.12 17.29
CA ILE A 203 -9.05 12.36 17.67
C ILE A 203 -9.30 11.69 19.00
N ASP A 204 -9.95 12.44 19.88
CA ASP A 204 -10.46 11.97 21.16
C ASP A 204 -11.99 12.01 21.06
N VAL A 205 -12.64 10.86 20.95
CA VAL A 205 -14.11 10.79 20.79
C VAL A 205 -14.77 9.92 21.85
N ASN A 206 -15.93 10.39 22.31
CA ASN A 206 -16.82 9.63 23.16
C ASN A 206 -17.82 8.87 22.29
N LEU A 207 -17.59 7.57 22.10
CA LEU A 207 -18.52 6.74 21.34
C LEU A 207 -19.68 6.26 22.23
N PRO A 208 -20.92 6.27 21.70
CA PRO A 208 -22.06 5.69 22.42
C PRO A 208 -21.79 4.24 22.82
N GLY A 209 -21.96 3.93 24.11
CA GLY A 209 -21.71 2.58 24.66
C GLY A 209 -20.30 2.35 25.18
N TYR A 210 -19.40 3.32 25.11
CA TYR A 210 -18.07 3.27 25.72
C TYR A 210 -18.02 4.16 26.97
N SER A 211 -17.47 3.63 28.07
CA SER A 211 -17.37 4.34 29.35
C SER A 211 -16.24 5.37 29.39
N PHE A 212 -15.33 5.35 28.42
CA PHE A 212 -14.16 6.21 28.35
C PHE A 212 -13.95 6.75 26.92
N PRO A 213 -13.42 7.97 26.76
CA PRO A 213 -13.04 8.51 25.46
C PRO A 213 -12.02 7.59 24.78
N LEU A 214 -12.19 7.35 23.49
CA LEU A 214 -11.23 6.62 22.67
C LEU A 214 -10.35 7.61 21.94
N ARG A 215 -9.04 7.40 22.02
CA ARG A 215 -8.02 8.18 21.33
C ARG A 215 -7.51 7.41 20.13
N PHE A 216 -7.58 8.03 18.95
CA PHE A 216 -7.08 7.45 17.71
C PHE A 216 -6.07 8.38 17.06
N SER A 217 -4.99 7.79 16.55
CA SER A 217 -3.99 8.50 15.75
C SER A 217 -3.91 7.84 14.38
N TYR A 218 -4.05 8.62 13.32
CA TYR A 218 -4.09 8.10 11.96
C TYR A 218 -3.55 9.12 10.95
N LYS A 219 -3.14 8.62 9.78
CA LYS A 219 -2.86 9.43 8.60
C LYS A 219 -4.15 9.59 7.80
N ARG A 220 -4.49 10.82 7.43
CA ARG A 220 -5.64 11.17 6.59
C ARG A 220 -5.16 11.68 5.25
N LEU A 221 -5.70 11.11 4.18
CA LEU A 221 -5.54 11.57 2.82
C LEU A 221 -6.89 12.02 2.28
N LEU A 222 -7.00 13.30 1.91
CA LEU A 222 -8.15 13.87 1.23
C LEU A 222 -7.77 14.19 -0.22
N LEU A 223 -8.61 13.78 -1.15
CA LEU A 223 -8.39 13.95 -2.59
C LEU A 223 -9.64 14.51 -3.28
N PRO A 224 -9.50 15.53 -4.15
CA PRO A 224 -10.58 15.93 -5.04
C PRO A 224 -10.76 14.87 -6.12
N VAL A 225 -11.98 14.36 -6.29
CA VAL A 225 -12.29 13.34 -7.30
C VAL A 225 -13.58 13.70 -8.02
N HIS A 226 -13.80 13.12 -9.19
CA HIS A 226 -15.04 13.28 -9.93
C HIS A 226 -15.49 11.99 -10.60
N ASP A 227 -16.78 11.81 -10.81
CA ASP A 227 -17.32 10.69 -11.59
C ASP A 227 -17.20 10.93 -13.11
N GLY A 228 -17.65 9.94 -13.90
CA GLY A 228 -17.68 10.04 -15.37
C GLY A 228 -18.69 11.05 -15.91
N ASN A 229 -19.61 11.56 -15.08
CA ASN A 229 -20.56 12.61 -15.44
C ASN A 229 -20.05 14.01 -15.06
N GLY A 230 -18.89 14.10 -14.40
CA GLY A 230 -18.32 15.36 -13.90
C GLY A 230 -18.86 15.78 -12.52
N THR A 231 -19.57 14.91 -11.81
CA THR A 231 -19.96 15.18 -10.41
C THR A 231 -18.72 15.13 -9.54
N GLU A 232 -18.47 16.20 -8.79
CA GLU A 232 -17.31 16.30 -7.90
C GLU A 232 -17.59 15.66 -6.53
N TYR A 233 -16.52 15.16 -5.90
CA TYR A 233 -16.53 14.60 -4.55
C TYR A 233 -15.19 14.86 -3.86
N VAL A 234 -15.18 14.69 -2.54
CA VAL A 234 -13.95 14.56 -1.75
C VAL A 234 -13.82 13.10 -1.32
N LEU A 235 -12.73 12.45 -1.73
CA LEU A 235 -12.36 11.12 -1.28
C LEU A 235 -11.53 11.23 0.00
N ASN A 236 -11.94 10.53 1.04
CA ASN A 236 -11.24 10.43 2.31
C ASN A 236 -10.73 9.00 2.50
N TYR A 237 -9.41 8.86 2.50
CA TYR A 237 -8.73 7.63 2.87
C TYR A 237 -7.98 7.83 4.18
N SER A 238 -8.15 6.92 5.13
CA SER A 238 -7.50 7.00 6.44
C SER A 238 -6.81 5.69 6.79
N GLN A 239 -5.62 5.81 7.37
CA GLN A 239 -4.79 4.67 7.79
C GLN A 239 -4.32 4.87 9.23
N ALA A 240 -4.66 3.92 10.11
CA ALA A 240 -4.21 3.96 11.51
C ALA A 240 -2.67 4.04 11.61
N LEU A 241 -2.19 4.78 12.62
CA LEU A 241 -0.80 4.77 13.03
C LEU A 241 -0.66 3.71 14.14
N GLU A 242 0.20 2.72 13.92
CA GLU A 242 0.61 1.75 14.95
C GLU A 242 1.55 2.38 15.98
#